data_AF-A0A2Y9D323-F1
#
_entry.id   AF-A0A2Y9D323-F1
#
_cell.length_a   1.000
_cell.length_b   1.000
_cell.length_c   1.000
_cell.angle_alpha   90.00
_cell.angle_beta   90.00
_cell.angle_gamma   90.00
#
_symmetry.space_group_name_H-M   'P 1'
#
loop_
_entity.id
_entity.type
_entity.pdbx_description
1 polymer ?
#
loop_
_entity_poly.entity_id
_entity_poly.type
_entity_poly.pdbx_seq_one_letter_code
_entity_poly.pdbx_strand_id
1 'polypeptide(L)'
;MIFTKLCSLAILGILLGNKCVDAVSNSSSSLKFTIEPQALTTSVTQTADFKLLFHGCDDNGHNITLTWDADEQIKLSPSIITINGCESEHFSINISSSKQGRFIIRPIIITSNLSVVDDARLFVQLKVAQYRSLIIVSMLIGWTYTVCWTIGDYFQAWTSYRRKSVVGLSFDFLYLNIVGNCCYATFNVVLFCSVFIEDEYFRRHPFGLNPVVPNDVGYAVHAVFGNLVLIAQCYIYQNGGTVVSTAVKLLISGYVLMVSVFCGFAIEEQMHWLDFLYILSYVKLSTNLIKYIPQVLMNYQRKSTEGFAISNRLLDLAGGLLSLLQMVLNGWNYDDWQSIVGSPVKFGLGFVSIFFDAIFMVQHYVCYRSHTGDLK
;
A
#
# COMPACT_ATOMS: atom_id res chain seq x y z
N MET A 1 -4.39 -22.58 7.37
CA MET A 1 -5.63 -22.63 8.19
C MET A 1 -5.46 -21.90 9.53
N ILE A 2 -4.45 -22.20 10.36
CA ILE A 2 -4.20 -21.50 11.64
C ILE A 2 -3.91 -20.00 11.42
N PHE A 3 -3.03 -19.67 10.47
CA PHE A 3 -2.66 -18.28 10.19
C PHE A 3 -3.84 -17.42 9.70
N THR A 4 -4.69 -17.99 8.85
CA THR A 4 -5.91 -17.35 8.34
C THR A 4 -6.89 -17.07 9.48
N LYS A 5 -6.99 -17.98 10.46
CA LYS A 5 -7.79 -17.78 11.68
C LYS A 5 -7.22 -16.69 12.57
N LEU A 6 -5.90 -16.61 12.73
CA LEU A 6 -5.22 -15.53 13.47
C LEU A 6 -5.45 -14.16 12.84
N CYS A 7 -5.34 -14.04 11.52
CA CYS A 7 -5.66 -12.81 10.81
C CYS A 7 -7.14 -12.43 10.97
N SER A 8 -8.05 -13.42 10.95
CA SER A 8 -9.48 -13.20 11.18
C SER A 8 -9.78 -12.79 12.62
N LEU A 9 -9.06 -13.33 13.60
CA LEU A 9 -9.15 -12.98 15.02
C LEU A 9 -8.65 -11.57 15.29
N ALA A 10 -7.55 -11.15 14.65
CA ALA A 10 -7.07 -9.77 14.73
C ALA A 10 -8.10 -8.79 14.14
N ILE A 11 -8.70 -9.12 12.99
CA ILE A 11 -9.79 -8.32 12.39
C ILE A 11 -11.00 -8.26 13.34
N LEU A 12 -11.38 -9.38 13.97
CA LEU A 12 -12.50 -9.46 14.90
C LEU A 12 -12.23 -8.65 16.19
N GLY A 13 -11.02 -8.71 16.74
CA GLY A 13 -10.61 -7.92 17.92
C GLY A 13 -10.69 -6.42 17.66
N ILE A 14 -10.29 -5.97 16.48
CA ILE A 14 -10.34 -4.55 16.09
C ILE A 14 -11.77 -4.10 15.78
N LEU A 15 -12.60 -4.95 15.15
CA LEU A 15 -14.03 -4.68 14.97
C LEU A 15 -14.79 -4.56 16.31
N LEU A 16 -14.36 -5.31 17.33
CA LEU A 16 -14.88 -5.18 18.69
C LEU A 16 -14.39 -3.90 19.38
N GLY A 17 -13.15 -3.47 19.11
CA GLY A 17 -12.61 -2.18 19.56
C GLY A 17 -13.36 -0.97 18.96
N ASN A 18 -13.70 -1.01 17.67
CA ASN A 18 -14.46 0.07 17.01
C ASN A 18 -15.83 0.31 17.67
N LYS A 19 -16.51 -0.74 18.13
CA LYS A 19 -17.80 -0.59 18.83
C LYS A 19 -17.70 0.14 20.18
N CYS A 20 -16.52 0.17 20.81
CA CYS A 20 -16.32 0.82 22.09
C CYS A 20 -16.04 2.33 21.94
N VAL A 21 -15.55 2.77 20.78
CA VAL A 21 -15.19 4.17 20.50
C VAL A 21 -16.36 4.96 19.91
N ASP A 22 -17.26 4.31 19.16
CA ASP A 22 -18.49 4.95 18.62
C ASP A 22 -19.43 5.49 19.71
N ALA A 23 -19.21 5.15 21.00
CA ALA A 23 -19.98 5.66 22.13
C ALA A 23 -19.55 7.06 22.63
N VAL A 24 -18.48 7.66 22.07
CA VAL A 24 -17.97 8.98 22.51
C VAL A 24 -17.76 9.93 21.33
N SER A 25 -18.85 10.36 20.69
CA SER A 25 -18.84 11.63 19.94
C SER A 25 -20.20 12.31 19.95
N ASN A 26 -20.63 12.75 21.13
CA ASN A 26 -21.66 13.76 21.26
C ASN A 26 -21.09 14.93 22.05
N SER A 27 -20.55 15.93 21.34
CA SER A 27 -20.18 17.22 21.91
C SER A 27 -20.34 18.34 20.87
N SER A 28 -21.46 19.05 20.98
CA SER A 28 -21.61 20.51 20.92
C SER A 28 -20.72 21.35 19.97
N SER A 29 -21.36 21.95 18.96
CA SER A 29 -21.04 23.24 18.31
C SER A 29 -19.62 23.81 18.50
N SER A 30 -18.64 23.26 17.78
CA SER A 30 -17.30 23.84 17.63
C SER A 30 -17.11 24.40 16.21
N LEU A 31 -16.29 25.45 16.10
CA LEU A 31 -15.82 25.98 14.81
C LEU A 31 -15.04 24.89 14.07
N LYS A 32 -15.51 24.50 12.89
CA LYS A 32 -14.90 23.45 12.07
C LYS A 32 -14.50 23.97 10.70
N PHE A 33 -13.22 23.79 10.37
CA PHE A 33 -12.69 24.02 9.04
C PHE A 33 -12.34 22.69 8.39
N THR A 34 -12.69 22.52 7.13
CA THR A 34 -12.34 21.32 6.35
C THR A 34 -11.79 21.76 5.00
N ILE A 35 -10.73 21.10 4.53
CA ILE A 35 -10.18 21.32 3.19
C ILE A 35 -10.43 20.10 2.31
N GLU A 36 -11.00 20.32 1.12
CA GLU A 36 -11.27 19.26 0.14
C GLU A 36 -10.84 19.67 -1.29
N PRO A 37 -10.03 18.87 -2.01
CA PRO A 37 -9.28 17.71 -1.53
C PRO A 37 -8.00 18.09 -0.77
N GLN A 38 -7.57 17.27 0.19
CA GLN A 38 -6.30 17.46 0.93
C GLN A 38 -5.05 17.15 0.10
N ALA A 39 -5.22 16.58 -1.09
CA ALA A 39 -4.13 16.20 -1.99
C ALA A 39 -4.45 16.61 -3.42
N LEU A 40 -3.55 17.37 -4.02
CA LEU A 40 -3.68 17.88 -5.39
C LEU A 40 -2.44 17.52 -6.20
N THR A 41 -2.66 17.20 -7.47
CA THR A 41 -1.57 17.03 -8.44
C THR A 41 -1.81 17.98 -9.61
N THR A 42 -0.85 18.86 -9.88
CA THR A 42 -0.90 19.83 -10.98
C THR A 42 0.43 19.86 -11.75
N SER A 43 0.52 20.73 -12.76
CA SER A 43 1.75 21.04 -13.47
C SER A 43 2.11 22.51 -13.31
N VAL A 44 3.38 22.88 -13.52
CA VAL A 44 3.86 24.28 -13.42
C VAL A 44 3.04 25.25 -14.30
N THR A 45 2.48 24.76 -15.41
CA THR A 45 1.70 25.58 -16.35
C THR A 45 0.22 25.73 -16.00
N GLN A 46 -0.30 25.03 -14.99
CA GLN A 46 -1.73 24.99 -14.68
C GLN A 46 -2.02 25.36 -13.24
N THR A 47 -3.13 26.07 -13.05
CA THR A 47 -3.73 26.30 -11.75
C THR A 47 -4.55 25.07 -11.32
N ALA A 48 -4.52 24.76 -10.03
CA ALA A 48 -5.43 23.79 -9.41
C ALA A 48 -6.23 24.49 -8.32
N ASP A 49 -7.42 24.00 -8.04
CA ASP A 49 -8.30 24.54 -7.02
C ASP A 49 -8.56 23.54 -5.89
N PHE A 50 -8.67 24.06 -4.67
CA PHE A 50 -9.25 23.33 -3.55
C PHE A 50 -10.32 24.19 -2.88
N LYS A 51 -11.18 23.52 -2.10
CA LYS A 51 -12.25 24.16 -1.37
C LYS A 51 -11.91 24.19 0.12
N LEU A 52 -12.08 25.35 0.72
CA LEU A 52 -12.10 25.53 2.17
C LEU A 52 -13.56 25.62 2.60
N LEU A 53 -14.00 24.67 3.42
CA LEU A 53 -15.34 24.58 3.99
C LEU A 53 -15.29 25.07 5.42
N PHE A 54 -16.21 25.96 5.76
CA PHE A 54 -16.37 26.51 7.09
C PHE A 54 -17.74 26.12 7.66
N HIS A 55 -17.78 25.67 8.92
CA HIS A 55 -19.01 25.36 9.63
C HIS A 55 -18.91 25.78 11.10
N GLY A 56 -19.85 26.61 11.56
CA GLY A 56 -19.97 27.00 12.97
C GLY A 56 -19.98 28.51 13.20
N CYS A 57 -20.00 28.89 14.47
CA CYS A 57 -20.01 30.27 14.93
C CYS A 57 -18.82 30.50 15.87
N ASP A 58 -18.19 31.66 15.76
CA ASP A 58 -17.46 32.23 16.89
C ASP A 58 -18.48 32.84 17.85
N ASP A 59 -18.52 32.37 19.10
CA ASP A 59 -19.53 32.72 20.11
C ASP A 59 -19.63 34.25 20.38
N ASN A 60 -18.65 35.03 19.91
CA ASN A 60 -18.56 36.48 20.11
C ASN A 60 -18.71 37.33 18.83
N GLY A 61 -18.98 36.73 17.66
CA GLY A 61 -19.20 37.46 16.41
C GLY A 61 -17.97 38.21 15.88
N HIS A 62 -16.75 37.72 16.17
CA HIS A 62 -15.53 38.32 15.65
C HIS A 62 -15.21 37.87 14.22
N ASN A 63 -14.55 38.74 13.46
CA ASN A 63 -14.13 38.42 12.09
C ASN A 63 -12.95 37.45 12.13
N ILE A 64 -13.09 36.31 11.46
CA ILE A 64 -12.00 35.34 11.31
C ILE A 64 -11.24 35.70 10.04
N THR A 65 -9.93 35.93 10.18
CA THR A 65 -9.05 36.17 9.03
C THR A 65 -8.15 34.97 8.81
N LEU A 66 -8.12 34.49 7.58
CA LEU A 66 -7.37 33.30 7.17
C LEU A 66 -6.33 33.70 6.14
N THR A 67 -5.07 33.40 6.43
CA THR A 67 -3.93 33.57 5.53
C THR A 67 -3.27 32.22 5.29
N TRP A 68 -2.23 32.16 4.45
CA TRP A 68 -1.59 30.90 4.05
C TRP A 68 -0.11 30.90 4.41
N ASP A 69 0.33 29.85 5.08
CA ASP A 69 1.73 29.42 5.18
C ASP A 69 2.03 28.49 3.98
N ALA A 70 2.72 29.04 2.99
CA ALA A 70 3.11 28.35 1.77
C ALA A 70 4.52 28.79 1.34
N ASP A 71 5.21 27.92 0.61
CA ASP A 71 6.52 28.22 0.00
C ASP A 71 6.40 29.43 -0.94
N GLU A 72 7.46 30.26 -1.03
CA GLU A 72 7.51 31.47 -1.87
C GLU A 72 7.17 31.20 -3.34
N GLN A 73 7.38 29.96 -3.77
CA GLN A 73 7.13 29.51 -5.13
C GLN A 73 5.65 29.26 -5.43
N ILE A 74 4.79 29.23 -4.41
CA ILE A 74 3.35 28.99 -4.48
C ILE A 74 2.59 30.32 -4.43
N LYS A 75 1.65 30.49 -5.36
CA LYS A 75 0.73 31.64 -5.39
C LYS A 75 -0.70 31.14 -5.15
N LEU A 76 -1.34 31.69 -4.11
CA LEU A 76 -2.72 31.41 -3.74
C LEU A 76 -3.63 32.62 -4.00
N SER A 77 -4.79 32.39 -4.60
CA SER A 77 -5.82 33.39 -4.85
C SER A 77 -7.20 32.84 -4.43
N PRO A 78 -7.91 33.45 -3.47
CA PRO A 78 -7.51 34.63 -2.69
C PRO A 78 -6.43 34.35 -1.64
N SER A 79 -5.53 35.30 -1.41
CA SER A 79 -4.44 35.18 -0.42
C SER A 79 -4.89 35.44 1.03
N ILE A 80 -6.01 36.16 1.19
CA ILE A 80 -6.64 36.45 2.48
C ILE A 80 -8.13 36.17 2.32
N ILE A 81 -8.69 35.43 3.27
CA ILE A 81 -10.13 35.19 3.37
C ILE A 81 -10.61 35.78 4.68
N THR A 82 -11.69 36.55 4.64
CA THR A 82 -12.33 37.10 5.83
C THR A 82 -13.73 36.53 5.92
N ILE A 83 -14.01 35.82 7.01
CA ILE A 83 -15.30 35.20 7.27
C ILE A 83 -16.04 36.07 8.27
N ASN A 84 -17.24 36.51 7.88
CA ASN A 84 -18.10 37.36 8.69
C ASN A 84 -19.39 36.61 9.00
N GLY A 85 -19.67 36.36 10.27
CA GLY A 85 -20.92 35.73 10.70
C GLY A 85 -20.83 34.20 10.87
N CYS A 86 -22.01 33.58 10.84
CA CYS A 86 -22.27 32.22 11.36
C CYS A 86 -22.74 31.23 10.29
N GLU A 87 -22.59 31.56 9.01
CA GLU A 87 -23.11 30.74 7.92
C GLU A 87 -22.08 29.71 7.46
N SER A 88 -22.56 28.58 6.94
CA SER A 88 -21.68 27.58 6.31
C SER A 88 -21.26 28.07 4.94
N GLU A 89 -20.03 28.58 4.86
CA GLU A 89 -19.46 29.13 3.64
C GLU A 89 -18.44 28.18 3.02
N HIS A 90 -18.30 28.26 1.69
CA HIS A 90 -17.28 27.54 0.94
C HIS A 90 -16.49 28.51 0.08
N PHE A 91 -15.16 28.45 0.21
CA PHE A 91 -14.24 29.28 -0.55
C PHE A 91 -13.46 28.40 -1.52
N SER A 92 -13.43 28.78 -2.79
CA SER A 92 -12.58 28.15 -3.79
C SER A 92 -11.26 28.92 -3.88
N ILE A 93 -10.14 28.21 -3.67
CA ILE A 93 -8.80 28.79 -3.66
C ILE A 93 -8.02 28.22 -4.83
N ASN A 94 -7.62 29.10 -5.74
CA ASN A 94 -6.75 28.77 -6.85
C ASN A 94 -5.29 28.80 -6.41
N ILE A 95 -4.59 27.71 -6.68
CA ILE A 95 -3.16 27.56 -6.44
C ILE A 95 -2.43 27.45 -7.77
N SER A 96 -1.32 28.16 -7.87
CA SER A 96 -0.31 27.94 -8.92
C SER A 96 1.08 27.84 -8.31
N SER A 97 1.98 27.15 -8.99
CA SER A 97 3.37 27.03 -8.58
C SER A 97 4.28 27.42 -9.73
N SER A 98 5.38 28.10 -9.40
CA SER A 98 6.44 28.45 -10.34
C SER A 98 7.47 27.33 -10.55
N LYS A 99 7.49 26.31 -9.68
CA LYS A 99 8.45 25.19 -9.74
C LYS A 99 7.77 23.83 -9.50
N GLN A 100 8.34 22.79 -10.10
CA GLN A 100 8.06 21.40 -9.75
C GLN A 100 8.49 21.08 -8.31
N GLY A 101 7.76 20.20 -7.64
CA GLY A 101 8.04 19.87 -6.23
C GLY A 101 6.85 19.27 -5.50
N ARG A 102 7.07 18.92 -4.23
CA ARG A 102 6.01 18.63 -3.26
C ARG A 102 5.96 19.75 -2.23
N PHE A 103 4.79 20.36 -2.09
CA PHE A 103 4.56 21.47 -1.19
C PHE A 103 3.44 21.13 -0.21
N ILE A 104 3.57 21.58 1.03
CA ILE A 104 2.52 21.51 2.04
C ILE A 104 2.08 22.95 2.27
N ILE A 105 0.79 23.20 2.10
CA ILE A 105 0.17 24.51 2.29
C ILE A 105 -0.68 24.41 3.55
N ARG A 106 -0.49 25.34 4.47
CA ARG A 106 -1.27 25.40 5.72
C ARG A 106 -1.97 26.74 5.81
N PRO A 107 -3.24 26.78 6.21
CA PRO A 107 -3.88 28.03 6.59
C PRO A 107 -3.39 28.48 7.97
N ILE A 108 -3.16 29.78 8.11
CA ILE A 108 -2.92 30.47 9.38
C ILE A 108 -4.24 31.15 9.74
N ILE A 109 -4.83 30.73 10.85
CA ILE A 109 -6.10 31.27 11.34
C ILE A 109 -5.80 32.33 12.39
N ILE A 110 -6.17 33.56 12.10
CA ILE A 110 -5.99 34.70 13.00
C ILE A 110 -7.36 35.03 13.59
N THR A 111 -7.52 34.71 14.88
CA THR A 111 -8.73 34.98 15.68
C THR A 111 -8.34 35.46 17.07
N SER A 112 -9.22 36.22 17.73
CA SER A 112 -9.06 36.68 19.11
C SER A 112 -9.17 35.57 20.16
N ASN A 113 -9.77 34.41 19.83
CA ASN A 113 -9.82 33.22 20.70
C ASN A 113 -9.35 31.97 19.95
N LEU A 114 -8.08 31.60 20.12
CA LEU A 114 -7.43 30.47 19.44
C LEU A 114 -7.90 29.09 19.98
N SER A 115 -8.65 29.04 21.09
CA SER A 115 -8.93 27.81 21.83
C SER A 115 -10.05 26.92 21.25
N VAL A 116 -10.72 27.34 20.16
CA VAL A 116 -11.94 26.65 19.65
C VAL A 116 -11.73 26.01 18.28
N VAL A 117 -10.57 26.20 17.62
CA VAL A 117 -10.36 25.68 16.27
C VAL A 117 -9.61 24.36 16.31
N ASP A 118 -10.27 23.29 15.87
CA ASP A 118 -9.60 22.03 15.52
C ASP A 118 -8.81 22.22 14.22
N ASP A 119 -7.54 22.57 14.35
CA ASP A 119 -6.62 22.90 13.25
C ASP A 119 -5.75 21.70 12.82
N ALA A 120 -5.86 20.56 13.50
CA ALA A 120 -4.91 19.45 13.41
C ALA A 120 -4.76 18.84 12.01
N ARG A 121 -5.78 19.00 11.15
CA ARG A 121 -5.81 18.43 9.78
C ARG A 121 -6.03 19.47 8.67
N LEU A 122 -5.81 20.75 8.97
CA LEU A 122 -5.93 21.83 8.00
C LEU A 122 -4.65 21.95 7.17
N PHE A 123 -4.54 21.17 6.10
CA PHE A 123 -3.45 21.29 5.14
C PHE A 123 -3.85 20.83 3.74
N VAL A 124 -3.08 21.27 2.74
CA VAL A 124 -3.13 20.78 1.36
C VAL A 124 -1.74 20.30 0.96
N GLN A 125 -1.64 19.06 0.51
CA GLN A 125 -0.44 18.55 -0.13
C GLN A 125 -0.54 18.77 -1.65
N LEU A 126 0.30 19.64 -2.19
CA LEU A 126 0.38 19.93 -3.62
C LEU A 126 1.59 19.24 -4.24
N LYS A 127 1.36 18.36 -5.22
CA LYS A 127 2.39 17.80 -6.09
C LYS A 127 2.39 18.54 -7.42
N VAL A 128 3.51 19.16 -7.77
CA VAL A 128 3.65 19.94 -9.00
C VAL A 128 4.63 19.25 -9.93
N ALA A 129 4.15 18.83 -11.09
CA ALA A 129 4.94 18.23 -12.15
C ALA A 129 5.52 19.29 -13.10
N GLN A 130 6.70 19.03 -13.65
CA GLN A 130 7.26 19.84 -14.74
C GLN A 130 6.45 19.68 -16.03
N TYR A 131 6.18 18.43 -16.42
CA TYR A 131 5.50 18.09 -17.66
C TYR A 131 4.24 17.28 -17.39
N ARG A 132 3.10 17.76 -17.89
CA ARG A 132 1.81 17.06 -17.79
C ARG A 132 1.79 15.75 -18.58
N SER A 133 2.44 15.71 -19.74
CA SER A 133 2.56 14.50 -20.56
C SER A 133 3.20 13.36 -19.77
N LEU A 134 4.21 13.64 -18.96
CA LEU A 134 4.86 12.64 -18.12
C LEU A 134 3.99 12.13 -16.97
N ILE A 135 3.03 12.92 -16.48
CA ILE A 135 2.01 12.42 -15.54
C ILE A 135 1.18 11.32 -16.21
N ILE A 136 0.72 11.56 -17.44
CA ILE A 136 -0.10 10.61 -18.20
C ILE A 136 0.72 9.35 -18.53
N VAL A 137 1.96 9.51 -19.01
CA VAL A 137 2.85 8.38 -19.27
C VAL A 137 3.12 7.58 -18.01
N SER A 138 3.43 8.24 -16.88
CA SER A 138 3.58 7.57 -15.58
C SER A 138 2.31 6.81 -15.18
N MET A 139 1.13 7.37 -15.39
CA MET A 139 -0.13 6.72 -15.06
C MET A 139 -0.36 5.48 -15.93
N LEU A 140 -0.09 5.55 -17.24
CA LEU A 140 -0.22 4.43 -18.16
C LEU A 140 0.75 3.29 -17.83
N ILE A 141 2.01 3.62 -17.51
CA ILE A 141 3.00 2.65 -17.02
C ILE A 141 2.48 1.98 -15.73
N GLY A 142 1.91 2.78 -14.83
CA GLY A 142 1.28 2.34 -13.58
C GLY A 142 0.23 1.26 -13.76
N TRP A 143 -0.75 1.52 -14.62
CA TRP A 143 -1.79 0.55 -14.94
C TRP A 143 -1.24 -0.68 -15.63
N THR A 144 -0.25 -0.51 -16.52
CA THR A 144 0.35 -1.62 -17.26
C THR A 144 1.02 -2.62 -16.33
N TYR A 145 1.88 -2.18 -15.40
CA TYR A 145 2.51 -3.12 -14.47
C TYR A 145 1.50 -3.75 -13.51
N THR A 146 0.44 -3.02 -13.12
CA THR A 146 -0.60 -3.53 -12.22
C THR A 146 -1.35 -4.68 -12.89
N VAL A 147 -1.66 -4.53 -14.18
CA VAL A 147 -2.25 -5.58 -15.01
C VAL A 147 -1.29 -6.76 -15.17
N CYS A 148 0.00 -6.52 -15.44
CA CYS A 148 1.01 -7.58 -15.53
C CYS A 148 1.05 -8.44 -14.25
N TRP A 149 1.13 -7.83 -13.07
CA TRP A 149 1.15 -8.55 -11.81
C TRP A 149 -0.15 -9.32 -11.55
N THR A 150 -1.30 -8.68 -11.79
CA THR A 150 -2.60 -9.29 -11.55
C THR A 150 -2.83 -10.51 -12.46
N ILE A 151 -2.55 -10.39 -13.76
CA ILE A 151 -2.68 -11.52 -14.71
C ILE A 151 -1.64 -12.60 -14.42
N GLY A 152 -0.41 -12.19 -14.03
CA GLY A 152 0.69 -13.07 -13.66
C GLY A 152 0.29 -14.15 -12.65
N ASP A 153 -0.43 -13.75 -11.60
CA ASP A 153 -0.88 -14.64 -10.53
C ASP A 153 -1.75 -15.81 -11.02
N TYR A 154 -2.53 -15.61 -12.09
CA TYR A 154 -3.40 -16.65 -12.63
C TYR A 154 -2.66 -17.70 -13.46
N PHE A 155 -1.49 -17.39 -14.02
CA PHE A 155 -0.76 -18.33 -14.88
C PHE A 155 -0.37 -19.61 -14.14
N GLN A 156 0.00 -19.50 -12.86
CA GLN A 156 0.33 -20.69 -12.07
C GLN A 156 -0.90 -21.56 -11.84
N ALA A 157 -2.04 -20.96 -11.50
CA ALA A 157 -3.29 -21.68 -11.27
C ALA A 157 -3.80 -22.35 -12.56
N TRP A 158 -3.66 -21.66 -13.69
CA TRP A 158 -3.98 -22.20 -15.01
C TRP A 158 -3.08 -23.38 -15.39
N THR A 159 -1.77 -23.26 -15.16
CA THR A 159 -0.80 -24.32 -15.47
C THR A 159 -1.09 -25.59 -14.68
N SER A 160 -1.35 -25.45 -13.38
CA SER A 160 -1.77 -26.55 -12.50
C SER A 160 -3.08 -27.17 -12.96
N TYR A 161 -4.08 -26.35 -13.34
CA TYR A 161 -5.37 -26.82 -13.85
C TYR A 161 -5.26 -27.60 -15.17
N ARG A 162 -4.42 -27.13 -16.11
CA ARG A 162 -4.21 -27.76 -17.41
C ARG A 162 -3.47 -29.08 -17.30
N ARG A 163 -2.42 -29.14 -16.46
CA ARG A 163 -1.61 -30.35 -16.25
C ARG A 163 -2.28 -31.36 -15.33
N LYS A 164 -3.32 -30.97 -14.58
CA LYS A 164 -3.92 -31.77 -13.49
C LYS A 164 -2.87 -32.28 -12.49
N SER A 165 -1.77 -31.53 -12.36
CA SER A 165 -0.61 -31.88 -11.57
C SER A 165 0.05 -30.60 -11.08
N VAL A 166 0.42 -30.59 -9.80
CA VAL A 166 1.19 -29.52 -9.16
C VAL A 166 2.67 -29.89 -9.02
N VAL A 167 3.10 -31.03 -9.59
CA VAL A 167 4.52 -31.40 -9.67
C VAL A 167 5.25 -30.35 -10.49
N GLY A 168 6.14 -29.59 -9.86
CA GLY A 168 6.57 -28.31 -10.42
C GLY A 168 6.68 -27.21 -9.39
N LEU A 169 5.64 -27.11 -8.57
CA LEU A 169 5.42 -26.02 -7.65
C LEU A 169 5.93 -26.40 -6.27
N SER A 170 6.84 -25.60 -5.73
CA SER A 170 7.34 -25.74 -4.38
C SER A 170 6.24 -25.37 -3.39
N PHE A 171 5.88 -26.32 -2.52
CA PHE A 171 4.92 -26.07 -1.45
C PHE A 171 5.50 -25.05 -0.46
N ASP A 172 6.80 -25.10 -0.22
CA ASP A 172 7.50 -24.10 0.61
C ASP A 172 7.30 -22.67 0.06
N PHE A 173 7.49 -22.47 -1.25
CA PHE A 173 7.21 -21.18 -1.91
C PHE A 173 5.76 -20.75 -1.69
N LEU A 174 4.79 -21.64 -1.95
CA LEU A 174 3.36 -21.34 -1.84
C LEU A 174 2.94 -21.00 -0.40
N TYR A 175 3.41 -21.77 0.59
CA TYR A 175 3.05 -21.57 1.99
C TYR A 175 3.71 -20.32 2.59
N LEU A 176 4.92 -19.94 2.17
CA LEU A 176 5.51 -18.65 2.53
C LEU A 176 4.76 -17.48 1.90
N ASN A 177 4.32 -17.64 0.64
CA ASN A 177 3.60 -16.60 -0.09
C ASN A 177 2.22 -16.31 0.54
N ILE A 178 1.45 -17.34 0.91
CA ILE A 178 0.14 -17.13 1.58
C ILE A 178 0.28 -16.48 2.96
N VAL A 179 1.31 -16.83 3.74
CA VAL A 179 1.56 -16.20 5.06
C VAL A 179 1.80 -14.69 4.87
N GLY A 180 2.70 -14.32 3.97
CA GLY A 180 2.96 -12.93 3.64
C GLY A 180 1.70 -12.21 3.14
N ASN A 181 0.99 -12.79 2.16
CA ASN A 181 -0.20 -12.18 1.58
C ASN A 181 -1.34 -11.99 2.59
N CYS A 182 -1.50 -12.91 3.55
CA CYS A 182 -2.45 -12.74 4.66
C CYS A 182 -2.06 -11.54 5.55
N CYS A 183 -0.79 -11.42 5.96
CA CYS A 183 -0.32 -10.26 6.72
C CYS A 183 -0.57 -8.95 5.98
N TYR A 184 -0.26 -8.93 4.67
CA TYR A 184 -0.45 -7.76 3.83
C TYR A 184 -1.93 -7.40 3.67
N ALA A 185 -2.80 -8.39 3.46
CA ALA A 185 -4.24 -8.16 3.39
C ALA A 185 -4.79 -7.62 4.71
N THR A 186 -4.39 -8.19 5.86
CA THR A 186 -4.79 -7.65 7.17
C THR A 186 -4.32 -6.21 7.35
N PHE A 187 -3.06 -5.90 7.04
CA PHE A 187 -2.54 -4.53 7.10
C PHE A 187 -3.40 -3.54 6.30
N ASN A 188 -3.61 -3.83 5.02
CA ASN A 188 -4.34 -2.92 4.13
C ASN A 188 -5.82 -2.83 4.50
N VAL A 189 -6.49 -3.95 4.76
CA VAL A 189 -7.93 -3.95 5.11
C VAL A 189 -8.16 -3.21 6.42
N VAL A 190 -7.36 -3.46 7.45
CA VAL A 190 -7.57 -2.87 8.77
C VAL A 190 -7.27 -1.37 8.77
N LEU A 191 -6.13 -0.96 8.19
CA LEU A 191 -5.75 0.45 8.11
C LEU A 191 -6.71 1.27 7.21
N PHE A 192 -7.33 0.62 6.22
CA PHE A 192 -8.31 1.26 5.36
C PHE A 192 -9.72 1.34 5.99
N CYS A 193 -10.17 0.28 6.67
CA CYS A 193 -11.54 0.21 7.18
C CYS A 193 -11.73 0.77 8.60
N SER A 194 -10.65 0.90 9.39
CA SER A 194 -10.75 1.29 10.80
C SER A 194 -10.36 2.75 11.02
N VAL A 195 -11.36 3.58 11.36
CA VAL A 195 -11.18 4.99 11.72
C VAL A 195 -10.23 5.15 12.91
N PHE A 196 -10.33 4.27 13.92
CA PHE A 196 -9.46 4.31 15.09
C PHE A 196 -7.96 4.17 14.75
N ILE A 197 -7.65 3.23 13.85
CA ILE A 197 -6.27 2.98 13.41
C ILE A 197 -5.77 4.09 12.50
N GLU A 198 -6.66 4.57 11.62
CA GLU A 198 -6.39 5.70 10.76
C GLU A 198 -6.08 6.97 11.58
N ASP A 199 -6.82 7.24 12.66
CA ASP A 199 -6.54 8.33 13.59
C ASP A 199 -5.20 8.15 14.30
N GLU A 200 -4.84 6.92 14.66
CA GLU A 200 -3.52 6.62 15.22
C GLU A 200 -2.40 6.90 14.21
N TYR A 201 -2.63 6.58 12.94
CA TYR A 201 -1.72 6.89 11.85
C TYR A 201 -1.56 8.40 11.66
N PHE A 202 -2.66 9.16 11.66
CA PHE A 202 -2.60 10.62 11.51
C PHE A 202 -1.96 11.32 12.71
N ARG A 203 -2.13 10.79 13.93
CA ARG A 203 -1.39 11.28 15.10
C ARG A 203 0.12 11.14 14.94
N ARG A 204 0.59 10.06 14.29
CA ARG A 204 2.01 9.81 14.03
C ARG A 204 2.52 10.53 12.77
N HIS A 205 1.65 10.76 11.81
CA HIS A 205 1.94 11.41 10.53
C HIS A 205 0.94 12.56 10.28
N PRO A 206 1.12 13.72 10.94
CA PRO A 206 0.14 14.82 10.91
C PRO A 206 -0.11 15.37 9.50
N PHE A 207 0.90 15.33 8.63
CA PHE A 207 0.79 15.74 7.22
C PHE A 207 0.72 14.55 6.24
N GLY A 208 0.53 13.34 6.79
CA GLY A 208 0.36 12.13 6.02
C GLY A 208 -1.07 12.00 5.51
N LEU A 209 -1.22 11.52 4.29
CA LEU A 209 -2.49 10.96 3.83
C LEU A 209 -2.53 9.48 4.22
N ASN A 210 -3.73 8.89 4.25
CA ASN A 210 -3.86 7.44 4.44
C ASN A 210 -3.02 6.75 3.35
N PRO A 211 -2.02 5.94 3.74
CA PRO A 211 -1.07 5.37 2.79
C PRO A 211 -1.70 4.22 2.00
N VAL A 212 -2.86 3.71 2.43
CA VAL A 212 -3.58 2.62 1.80
C VAL A 212 -4.74 3.17 0.98
N VAL A 213 -4.76 2.83 -0.30
CA VAL A 213 -5.83 3.19 -1.23
C VAL A 213 -6.69 1.96 -1.58
N PRO A 214 -7.95 2.13 -2.05
CA PRO A 214 -8.87 1.00 -2.27
C PRO A 214 -8.32 -0.10 -3.20
N ASN A 215 -7.52 0.26 -4.19
CA ASN A 215 -6.85 -0.67 -5.09
C ASN A 215 -5.82 -1.56 -4.37
N ASP A 216 -5.13 -1.06 -3.34
CA ASP A 216 -4.18 -1.86 -2.55
C ASP A 216 -4.91 -2.94 -1.74
N VAL A 217 -6.07 -2.59 -1.18
CA VAL A 217 -6.96 -3.53 -0.49
C VAL A 217 -7.45 -4.61 -1.46
N GLY A 218 -7.94 -4.19 -2.63
CA GLY A 218 -8.42 -5.10 -3.68
C GLY A 218 -7.33 -6.08 -4.12
N TYR A 219 -6.13 -5.59 -4.41
CA TYR A 219 -4.99 -6.43 -4.79
C TYR A 219 -4.58 -7.39 -3.66
N ALA A 220 -4.51 -6.92 -2.42
CA ALA A 220 -4.09 -7.76 -1.29
C ALA A 220 -5.06 -8.92 -1.03
N VAL A 221 -6.37 -8.65 -1.05
CA VAL A 221 -7.42 -9.68 -0.91
C VAL A 221 -7.39 -10.64 -2.09
N HIS A 222 -7.22 -10.11 -3.30
CA HIS A 222 -7.10 -10.92 -4.52
C HIS A 222 -5.91 -11.89 -4.46
N ALA A 223 -4.74 -11.41 -4.01
CA ALA A 223 -3.54 -12.23 -3.87
C ALA A 223 -3.74 -13.38 -2.86
N VAL A 224 -4.43 -13.14 -1.74
CA VAL A 224 -4.82 -14.20 -0.79
C VAL A 224 -5.71 -15.22 -1.47
N PHE A 225 -6.74 -14.78 -2.19
CA PHE A 225 -7.64 -15.67 -2.93
C PHE A 225 -6.89 -16.54 -3.95
N GLY A 226 -6.02 -15.97 -4.77
CA GLY A 226 -5.23 -16.73 -5.76
C GLY A 226 -4.35 -17.80 -5.11
N ASN A 227 -3.74 -17.49 -3.96
CA ASN A 227 -2.95 -18.48 -3.22
C ASN A 227 -3.82 -19.58 -2.58
N LEU A 228 -5.03 -19.25 -2.10
CA LEU A 228 -5.98 -20.26 -1.61
C LEU A 228 -6.44 -21.21 -2.72
N VAL A 229 -6.67 -20.69 -3.93
CA VAL A 229 -6.97 -21.51 -5.11
C VAL A 229 -5.81 -22.47 -5.41
N LEU A 230 -4.57 -22.00 -5.40
CA LEU A 230 -3.39 -22.86 -5.59
C LEU A 230 -3.26 -23.92 -4.49
N ILE A 231 -3.49 -23.56 -3.24
CA ILE A 231 -3.48 -24.52 -2.12
C ILE A 231 -4.57 -25.57 -2.30
N ALA A 232 -5.78 -25.18 -2.71
CA ALA A 232 -6.85 -26.13 -3.02
C ALA A 232 -6.44 -27.08 -4.17
N GLN A 233 -5.82 -26.55 -5.23
CA GLN A 233 -5.28 -27.38 -6.32
C GLN A 233 -4.20 -28.35 -5.83
N CYS A 234 -3.37 -27.98 -4.85
CA CYS A 234 -2.39 -28.88 -4.25
C CYS A 234 -3.01 -30.09 -3.51
N TYR A 235 -4.24 -29.96 -3.02
CA TYR A 235 -4.99 -31.07 -2.41
C TYR A 235 -5.73 -31.93 -3.44
N ILE A 236 -6.16 -31.34 -4.57
CA ILE A 236 -6.97 -32.03 -5.60
C ILE A 236 -6.09 -32.75 -6.63
N TYR A 237 -4.97 -32.15 -7.03
CA TYR A 237 -4.13 -32.64 -8.11
C TYR A 237 -2.92 -33.44 -7.61
N GLN A 238 -2.34 -34.23 -8.51
CA GLN A 238 -1.15 -35.02 -8.19
C GLN A 238 0.01 -34.11 -7.76
N ASN A 239 0.55 -34.35 -6.57
CA ASN A 239 1.60 -33.54 -5.96
C ASN A 239 2.96 -34.24 -5.87
N GLY A 240 3.06 -35.50 -6.33
CA GLY A 240 4.31 -36.26 -6.37
C GLY A 240 4.95 -36.51 -5.01
N GLY A 241 4.17 -36.46 -3.91
CA GLY A 241 4.70 -36.61 -2.55
C GLY A 241 5.43 -35.37 -2.03
N THR A 242 5.31 -34.22 -2.70
CA THR A 242 5.90 -32.96 -2.26
C THR A 242 5.29 -32.55 -0.92
N VAL A 243 6.14 -32.26 0.05
CA VAL A 243 5.74 -31.81 1.39
C VAL A 243 6.46 -30.50 1.74
N VAL A 244 5.86 -29.72 2.64
CA VAL A 244 6.51 -28.53 3.18
C VAL A 244 7.72 -28.97 4.04
N SER A 245 8.87 -28.38 3.80
CA SER A 245 10.13 -28.69 4.50
C SER A 245 10.05 -28.31 5.98
N THR A 246 10.82 -29.02 6.81
CA THR A 246 10.88 -28.73 8.25
C THR A 246 11.38 -27.32 8.54
N ALA A 247 12.35 -26.82 7.76
CA ALA A 247 12.86 -25.47 7.90
C ALA A 247 11.77 -24.41 7.68
N VAL A 248 10.95 -24.56 6.63
CA VAL A 248 9.84 -23.64 6.35
C VAL A 248 8.71 -23.78 7.37
N LYS A 249 8.42 -25.00 7.85
CA LYS A 249 7.46 -25.20 8.95
C LYS A 249 7.90 -24.47 10.22
N LEU A 250 9.18 -24.59 10.60
CA LEU A 250 9.75 -23.88 11.76
C LEU A 250 9.68 -22.37 11.57
N LEU A 251 10.01 -21.87 10.38
CA LEU A 251 9.95 -20.45 10.09
C LEU A 251 8.52 -19.90 10.15
N ILE A 252 7.55 -20.60 9.53
CA ILE A 252 6.13 -20.24 9.61
C ILE A 252 5.65 -20.29 11.06
N SER A 253 6.05 -21.30 11.84
CA SER A 253 5.74 -21.37 13.26
C SER A 253 6.30 -20.17 14.04
N GLY A 254 7.51 -19.73 13.70
CA GLY A 254 8.11 -18.51 14.24
C GLY A 254 7.29 -17.27 13.93
N TYR A 255 6.87 -17.07 12.68
CA TYR A 255 5.98 -15.96 12.32
C TYR A 255 4.63 -16.04 13.02
N VAL A 256 4.01 -17.22 13.10
CA VAL A 256 2.75 -17.44 13.81
C VAL A 256 2.88 -17.05 15.27
N LEU A 257 3.94 -17.52 15.96
CA LEU A 257 4.20 -17.20 17.35
C LEU A 257 4.40 -15.70 17.55
N MET A 258 5.28 -15.08 16.75
CA MET A 258 5.55 -13.65 16.80
C MET A 258 4.28 -12.82 16.62
N VAL A 259 3.49 -13.10 15.59
CA VAL A 259 2.21 -12.41 15.33
C VAL A 259 1.24 -12.61 16.48
N SER A 260 1.18 -13.81 17.07
CA SER A 260 0.28 -14.10 18.20
C SER A 260 0.66 -13.32 19.45
N VAL A 261 1.96 -13.25 19.78
CA VAL A 261 2.48 -12.51 20.94
C VAL A 261 2.20 -11.01 20.80
N PHE A 262 2.56 -10.41 19.67
CA PHE A 262 2.34 -8.99 19.44
C PHE A 262 0.85 -8.64 19.32
N CYS A 263 0.02 -9.55 18.79
CA CYS A 263 -1.43 -9.38 18.83
C CYS A 263 -1.96 -9.38 20.27
N GLY A 264 -1.40 -10.22 21.16
CA GLY A 264 -1.71 -10.21 22.58
C GLY A 264 -1.40 -8.88 23.25
N PHE A 265 -0.19 -8.34 23.01
CA PHE A 265 0.18 -7.01 23.52
C PHE A 265 -0.70 -5.87 23.00
N ALA A 266 -1.17 -5.95 21.76
CA ALA A 266 -2.11 -4.98 21.21
C ALA A 266 -3.50 -5.06 21.88
N ILE A 267 -3.96 -6.28 22.18
CA ILE A 267 -5.24 -6.51 22.88
C ILE A 267 -5.18 -6.03 24.33
N GLU A 268 -4.05 -6.21 25.01
CA GLU A 268 -3.82 -5.74 26.39
C GLU A 268 -3.49 -4.23 26.47
N GLU A 269 -3.61 -3.49 25.36
CA GLU A 269 -3.31 -2.06 25.26
C GLU A 269 -1.86 -1.68 25.64
N GLN A 270 -0.96 -2.66 25.71
CA GLN A 270 0.48 -2.43 25.94
C GLN A 270 1.21 -1.95 24.69
N MET A 271 0.58 -2.11 23.53
CA MET A 271 1.10 -1.71 22.24
C MET A 271 -0.03 -1.11 21.41
N HIS A 272 0.28 -0.07 20.66
CA HIS A 272 -0.66 0.48 19.71
C HIS A 272 -0.95 -0.50 18.57
N TRP A 273 -2.17 -0.46 18.05
CA TRP A 273 -2.58 -1.35 16.97
C TRP A 273 -1.87 -1.03 15.65
N LEU A 274 -1.52 0.24 15.39
CA LEU A 274 -0.73 0.59 14.21
C LEU A 274 0.67 -0.05 14.23
N ASP A 275 1.30 -0.15 15.41
CA ASP A 275 2.60 -0.82 15.55
C ASP A 275 2.49 -2.33 15.26
N PHE A 276 1.41 -2.97 15.72
CA PHE A 276 1.09 -4.35 15.34
C PHE A 276 0.94 -4.51 13.82
N LEU A 277 0.24 -3.59 13.15
CA LEU A 277 0.09 -3.61 11.70
C LEU A 277 1.46 -3.47 11.01
N TYR A 278 2.34 -2.59 11.49
CA TYR A 278 3.69 -2.50 10.94
C TYR A 278 4.47 -3.81 11.09
N ILE A 279 4.32 -4.55 12.19
CA ILE A 279 4.90 -5.89 12.35
C ILE A 279 4.39 -6.85 11.27
N LEU A 280 3.09 -6.84 10.96
CA LEU A 280 2.55 -7.64 9.84
C LEU A 280 3.18 -7.25 8.50
N SER A 281 3.39 -5.95 8.26
CA SER A 281 4.06 -5.46 7.05
C SER A 281 5.50 -5.98 6.94
N TYR A 282 6.22 -6.09 8.06
CA TYR A 282 7.57 -6.64 8.11
C TYR A 282 7.59 -8.16 7.91
N VAL A 283 6.58 -8.90 8.36
CA VAL A 283 6.42 -10.33 8.04
C VAL A 283 6.20 -10.52 6.54
N LYS A 284 5.35 -9.70 5.90
CA LYS A 284 5.17 -9.69 4.45
C LYS A 284 6.48 -9.41 3.72
N LEU A 285 7.23 -8.40 4.16
CA LEU A 285 8.53 -8.05 3.61
C LEU A 285 9.49 -9.26 3.71
N SER A 286 9.64 -9.82 4.90
CA SER A 286 10.54 -10.95 5.18
C SER A 286 10.20 -12.18 4.33
N THR A 287 8.92 -12.57 4.26
CA THR A 287 8.45 -13.70 3.44
C THR A 287 8.72 -13.48 1.95
N ASN A 288 8.54 -12.25 1.43
CA ASN A 288 8.84 -11.94 0.03
C ASN A 288 10.34 -12.11 -0.32
N LEU A 289 11.24 -11.82 0.61
CA LEU A 289 12.69 -11.95 0.39
C LEU A 289 13.15 -13.42 0.28
N ILE A 290 12.49 -14.32 1.00
CA ILE A 290 12.92 -15.71 1.15
C ILE A 290 12.13 -16.70 0.29
N LYS A 291 10.88 -16.40 -0.06
CA LYS A 291 9.95 -17.39 -0.64
C LYS A 291 10.47 -18.02 -1.92
N TYR A 292 11.24 -17.27 -2.72
CA TYR A 292 11.75 -17.73 -4.01
C TYR A 292 12.85 -18.79 -3.88
N ILE A 293 13.59 -18.81 -2.76
CA ILE A 293 14.72 -19.73 -2.54
C ILE A 293 14.29 -21.20 -2.66
N PRO A 294 13.25 -21.69 -1.96
CA PRO A 294 12.79 -23.07 -2.11
C PRO A 294 12.46 -23.48 -3.55
N GLN A 295 11.86 -22.60 -4.35
CA GLN A 295 11.52 -22.91 -5.73
C GLN A 295 12.77 -22.99 -6.61
N VAL A 296 13.74 -22.08 -6.43
CA VAL A 296 15.03 -22.13 -7.14
C VAL A 296 15.75 -23.44 -6.85
N LEU A 297 15.80 -23.85 -5.58
CA LEU A 297 16.43 -25.10 -5.16
C LEU A 297 15.71 -26.33 -5.72
N MET A 298 14.37 -26.35 -5.70
CA MET A 298 13.58 -27.43 -6.27
C MET A 298 13.81 -27.58 -7.77
N ASN A 299 13.84 -26.47 -8.52
CA ASN A 299 14.18 -26.48 -9.94
C ASN A 299 15.60 -27.01 -10.18
N TYR A 300 16.55 -26.64 -9.32
CA TYR A 300 17.92 -27.10 -9.39
C TYR A 300 18.08 -28.59 -9.11
N GLN A 301 17.34 -29.13 -8.13
CA GLN A 301 17.35 -30.55 -7.78
C GLN A 301 16.69 -31.41 -8.86
N ARG A 302 15.54 -30.95 -9.39
CA ARG A 302 14.80 -31.65 -10.46
C ARG A 302 15.43 -31.50 -11.83
N LYS A 303 16.38 -30.57 -12.00
CA LYS A 303 16.93 -30.16 -13.31
C LYS A 303 15.84 -29.85 -14.35
N SER A 304 14.71 -29.34 -13.87
CA SER A 304 13.53 -29.05 -14.67
C SER A 304 12.71 -27.95 -14.01
N THR A 305 12.12 -27.10 -14.83
CA THR A 305 11.17 -26.04 -14.45
C THR A 305 9.74 -26.41 -14.83
N GLU A 306 9.52 -27.63 -15.31
CA GLU A 306 8.19 -28.07 -15.72
C GLU A 306 7.21 -28.07 -14.54
N GLY A 307 6.06 -27.43 -14.75
CA GLY A 307 5.02 -27.22 -13.75
C GLY A 307 5.11 -25.93 -12.94
N PHE A 308 6.21 -25.19 -13.10
CA PHE A 308 6.32 -23.82 -12.60
C PHE A 308 6.04 -22.84 -13.75
N ALA A 309 5.07 -21.95 -13.57
CA ALA A 309 4.62 -21.05 -14.63
C ALA A 309 5.62 -19.92 -14.86
N ILE A 310 6.55 -20.11 -15.80
CA ILE A 310 7.55 -19.09 -16.16
C ILE A 310 6.91 -17.84 -16.75
N SER A 311 5.75 -17.95 -17.42
CA SER A 311 4.97 -16.79 -17.87
C SER A 311 4.61 -15.83 -16.73
N ASN A 312 4.33 -16.35 -15.52
CA ASN A 312 4.10 -15.53 -14.34
C ASN A 312 5.37 -14.73 -14.00
N ARG A 313 6.55 -15.36 -14.03
CA ARG A 313 7.84 -14.71 -13.71
C ARG A 313 8.22 -13.66 -14.75
N LEU A 314 7.90 -13.86 -16.02
CA LEU A 314 8.11 -12.86 -17.08
C LEU A 314 7.26 -11.61 -16.86
N LEU A 315 5.98 -11.78 -16.48
CA LEU A 315 5.10 -10.67 -16.17
C LEU A 315 5.50 -9.96 -14.86
N ASP A 316 6.00 -10.70 -13.88
CA ASP A 316 6.54 -10.12 -12.65
C ASP A 316 7.77 -9.26 -12.93
N LEU A 317 8.71 -9.75 -13.74
CA LEU A 317 9.87 -8.99 -14.19
C LEU A 317 9.47 -7.73 -14.97
N ALA A 318 8.54 -7.87 -15.93
CA ALA A 318 8.05 -6.73 -16.70
C ALA A 318 7.38 -5.70 -15.79
N GLY A 319 6.55 -6.14 -14.84
CA GLY A 319 5.92 -5.28 -13.85
C GLY A 319 6.94 -4.58 -12.96
N GLY A 320 7.94 -5.31 -12.47
CA GLY A 320 9.05 -4.78 -11.68
C GLY A 320 9.85 -3.70 -12.42
N LEU A 321 10.26 -3.96 -13.66
CA LEU A 321 10.99 -2.99 -14.48
C LEU A 321 10.17 -1.74 -14.81
N LEU A 322 8.90 -1.90 -15.17
CA LEU A 322 7.97 -0.79 -15.42
C LEU A 322 7.74 0.04 -14.15
N SER A 323 7.65 -0.60 -12.97
CA SER A 323 7.49 0.11 -11.70
C SER A 323 8.72 0.96 -11.35
N LEU A 324 9.94 0.45 -11.58
CA LEU A 324 11.18 1.21 -11.39
C LEU A 324 11.27 2.37 -12.37
N LEU A 325 10.90 2.15 -13.64
CA LEU A 325 10.84 3.21 -14.64
C LEU A 325 9.87 4.32 -14.22
N GLN A 326 8.68 3.97 -13.73
CA GLN A 326 7.73 4.95 -13.21
C GLN A 326 8.29 5.73 -12.02
N MET A 327 8.99 5.06 -11.09
CA MET A 327 9.61 5.74 -9.95
C MET A 327 10.63 6.78 -10.41
N VAL A 328 11.52 6.43 -11.35
CA VAL A 328 12.52 7.34 -11.91
C VAL A 328 11.86 8.51 -12.65
N LEU A 329 10.84 8.23 -13.47
CA LEU A 329 10.09 9.27 -14.18
C LEU A 329 9.44 10.26 -13.22
N ASN A 330 8.83 9.77 -12.13
CA ASN A 330 8.21 10.62 -11.12
C ASN A 330 9.25 11.40 -10.30
N GLY A 331 10.35 10.77 -9.90
CA GLY A 331 11.45 11.45 -9.21
C GLY A 331 11.97 12.64 -10.01
N TRP A 332 12.12 12.47 -11.33
CA TRP A 332 12.52 13.55 -12.21
C TRP A 332 11.43 14.60 -12.43
N ASN A 333 10.19 14.18 -12.70
CA ASN A 333 9.10 15.10 -13.06
C ASN A 333 8.61 15.95 -11.88
N TYR A 334 8.76 15.46 -10.64
CA TYR A 334 8.36 16.15 -9.41
C TYR A 334 9.54 16.68 -8.58
N ASP A 335 10.79 16.55 -9.05
CA ASP A 335 12.03 16.87 -8.28
C ASP A 335 12.09 16.18 -6.90
N ASP A 336 11.65 14.93 -6.85
CA ASP A 336 11.35 14.22 -5.61
C ASP A 336 12.10 12.88 -5.56
N TRP A 337 13.42 12.97 -5.73
CA TRP A 337 14.33 11.84 -5.59
C TRP A 337 14.37 11.29 -4.17
N GLN A 338 14.10 12.13 -3.18
CA GLN A 338 14.03 11.72 -1.78
C GLN A 338 12.92 10.70 -1.54
N SER A 339 11.82 10.71 -2.29
CA SER A 339 10.80 9.66 -2.16
C SER A 339 11.29 8.29 -2.65
N ILE A 340 12.24 8.24 -3.60
CA ILE A 340 12.87 6.99 -4.05
C ILE A 340 13.84 6.49 -2.98
N VAL A 341 14.71 7.37 -2.48
CA VAL A 341 15.74 7.02 -1.48
C VAL A 341 15.12 6.74 -0.11
N GLY A 342 14.07 7.47 0.27
CA GLY A 342 13.34 7.35 1.53
C GLY A 342 12.41 6.13 1.61
N SER A 343 12.28 5.36 0.52
CA SER A 343 11.57 4.07 0.52
C SER A 343 12.51 2.90 0.12
N PRO A 344 13.65 2.72 0.82
CA PRO A 344 14.65 1.72 0.47
C PRO A 344 14.09 0.29 0.47
N VAL A 345 13.05 0.06 1.27
CA VAL A 345 12.32 -1.21 1.31
C VAL A 345 11.58 -1.50 0.01
N LYS A 346 10.89 -0.52 -0.60
CA LYS A 346 10.19 -0.71 -1.89
C LYS A 346 11.19 -0.93 -3.02
N PHE A 347 12.25 -0.13 -3.06
CA PHE A 347 13.32 -0.29 -4.04
C PHE A 347 14.03 -1.65 -3.92
N GLY A 348 14.41 -2.04 -2.69
CA GLY A 348 15.07 -3.31 -2.40
C GLY A 348 14.20 -4.53 -2.71
N LEU A 349 12.89 -4.46 -2.43
CA LEU A 349 11.94 -5.51 -2.81
C LEU A 349 11.85 -5.70 -4.32
N GLY A 350 11.78 -4.59 -5.08
CA GLY A 350 11.78 -4.64 -6.54
C GLY A 350 13.04 -5.32 -7.09
N PHE A 351 14.21 -4.95 -6.54
CA PHE A 351 15.48 -5.56 -6.92
C PHE A 351 15.52 -7.06 -6.63
N VAL A 352 15.09 -7.50 -5.45
CA VAL A 352 15.08 -8.93 -5.07
C VAL A 352 14.15 -9.73 -5.98
N SER A 353 12.98 -9.20 -6.34
CA SER A 353 12.08 -9.87 -7.28
C SER A 353 12.73 -10.03 -8.65
N ILE A 354 13.28 -8.95 -9.21
CA ILE A 354 13.99 -8.96 -10.50
C ILE A 354 15.15 -9.97 -10.49
N PHE A 355 15.91 -10.02 -9.39
CA PHE A 355 17.01 -10.97 -9.23
C PHE A 355 16.54 -12.43 -9.29
N PHE A 356 15.49 -12.79 -8.56
CA PHE A 356 14.95 -14.15 -8.59
C PHE A 356 14.27 -14.49 -9.91
N ASP A 357 13.57 -13.54 -10.53
CA ASP A 357 12.98 -13.74 -11.86
C ASP A 357 14.06 -14.00 -12.91
N ALA A 358 15.21 -13.29 -12.84
CA ALA A 358 16.37 -13.57 -13.68
C ALA A 358 16.91 -14.99 -13.47
N ILE A 359 17.01 -15.46 -12.22
CA ILE A 359 17.41 -16.84 -11.92
C ILE A 359 16.44 -17.84 -12.54
N PHE A 360 15.12 -17.63 -12.39
CA PHE A 360 14.12 -18.53 -12.97
C PHE A 360 14.18 -18.58 -14.49
N MET A 361 14.40 -17.43 -15.15
CA MET A 361 14.59 -17.37 -16.60
C MET A 361 15.84 -18.12 -17.05
N VAL A 362 16.97 -17.95 -16.35
CA VAL A 362 18.20 -18.69 -16.64
C VAL A 362 17.99 -20.20 -16.45
N GLN A 363 17.35 -20.61 -15.36
CA GLN A 363 17.01 -22.01 -15.13
C GLN A 363 16.15 -22.59 -16.27
N HIS A 364 15.14 -21.86 -16.73
CA HIS A 364 14.21 -22.35 -17.75
C HIS A 364 14.80 -22.34 -19.17
N TYR A 365 15.30 -21.19 -19.63
CA TYR A 365 15.70 -20.99 -21.03
C TYR A 365 17.12 -21.43 -21.35
N VAL A 366 18.02 -21.44 -20.34
CA VAL A 366 19.43 -21.77 -20.54
C VAL A 366 19.72 -23.17 -20.01
N CYS A 367 19.49 -23.41 -18.72
CA CYS A 367 19.94 -24.65 -18.07
C CYS A 367 19.09 -25.88 -18.40
N TYR A 368 17.76 -25.74 -18.46
CA TYR A 368 16.82 -26.87 -18.54
C TYR A 368 16.00 -26.92 -19.84
N ARG A 369 16.47 -26.23 -20.89
CA ARG A 369 15.82 -26.15 -22.20
C ARG A 369 15.61 -27.52 -22.85
N SER A 370 16.55 -28.46 -22.68
CA SER A 370 16.51 -29.77 -23.35
C SER A 370 15.42 -30.71 -22.86
N HIS A 371 14.93 -30.55 -21.63
CA HIS A 371 13.92 -31.45 -21.05
C HIS A 371 12.47 -31.05 -21.35
N THR A 372 12.25 -29.98 -22.11
CA THR A 372 10.90 -29.59 -22.58
C THR A 372 10.54 -30.20 -23.94
N GLY A 373 11.47 -30.91 -24.60
CA GLY A 373 11.29 -31.47 -25.95
C GLY A 373 10.83 -32.93 -26.04
N ASP A 374 10.82 -33.69 -24.95
CA ASP A 374 10.65 -35.17 -24.99
C ASP A 374 9.25 -35.67 -24.61
N LEU A 375 8.21 -34.84 -24.77
CA LEU A 375 6.82 -35.30 -24.72
C LEU A 375 6.11 -34.85 -26.00
N LYS A 376 6.30 -35.63 -27.07
CA LYS A 376 5.34 -35.74 -28.17
C LYS A 376 4.37 -36.88 -27.91
#